data_AF-A0AA43F8J4-F1
#
_entry.id   AF-A0AA43F8J4-F1
#
_cell.length_a   1.000
_cell.length_b   1.000
_cell.length_c   1.000
_cell.angle_alpha   90.00
_cell.angle_beta   90.00
_cell.angle_gamma   90.00
#
_symmetry.space_group_name_H-M   'P 1'
#
loop_
_entity.id
_entity.type
_entity.pdbx_description
1 polymer ?
#
loop_
_entity_poly.entity_id
_entity_poly.type
_entity_poly.pdbx_seq_one_letter_code
_entity_poly.pdbx_strand_id
1 'polypeptide(L)'
;KGSRKVQLITEKSRTILRRQRWVARTEGIEIHQWLPSPTELKRSRYYAKGRAGFAHPYLVEDPEPHTPEAFKGPDPAIYRTVRGLDEHRNFPEDWHTRRLKVLKRDGFACIVCKDQNDLQVHHKKGLTSWAVKDLETLCRTHHHMAHGFRAGS
;
A
#
# COMPACT_ATOMS: atom_id res chain seq x y z
N LYS A 1 -22.60 -12.52 41.15
CA LYS A 1 -21.45 -12.79 40.26
C LYS A 1 -21.98 -13.02 38.85
N GLY A 2 -21.79 -12.08 37.93
CA GLY A 2 -22.26 -12.23 36.53
C GLY A 2 -21.33 -13.15 35.73
N SER A 3 -21.87 -13.78 34.68
CA SER A 3 -21.08 -14.56 33.71
C SER A 3 -19.96 -13.69 33.11
N ARG A 4 -18.79 -14.29 32.85
CA ARG A 4 -17.64 -13.64 32.16
C ARG A 4 -18.07 -12.89 30.89
N LYS A 5 -19.08 -13.40 30.18
CA LYS A 5 -19.67 -12.77 29.00
C LYS A 5 -20.33 -11.42 29.31
N VAL A 6 -21.05 -11.32 30.43
CA VAL A 6 -21.75 -10.09 30.84
C VAL A 6 -20.74 -9.02 31.26
N GLN A 7 -19.67 -9.42 31.93
CA GLN A 7 -18.56 -8.54 32.30
C GLN A 7 -17.88 -7.97 31.05
N LEU A 8 -17.56 -8.83 30.07
CA LEU A 8 -16.96 -8.41 28.80
C LEU A 8 -17.84 -7.41 28.04
N ILE A 9 -19.15 -7.66 27.95
CA ILE A 9 -20.09 -6.74 27.28
C ILE A 9 -20.10 -5.39 27.99
N THR A 10 -20.13 -5.39 29.33
CA THR A 10 -20.17 -4.15 30.12
C THR A 10 -18.88 -3.35 30.00
N GLU A 11 -17.73 -4.03 29.91
CA GLU A 11 -16.41 -3.41 29.77
C GLU A 11 -16.18 -2.83 28.38
N LYS A 12 -16.69 -3.52 27.35
CA LYS A 12 -16.44 -3.20 25.94
C LYS A 12 -17.60 -2.50 25.25
N SER A 13 -18.69 -2.20 25.97
CA SER A 13 -19.80 -1.43 25.42
C SER A 13 -20.06 -0.13 26.18
N ARG A 14 -20.57 0.88 25.47
CA ARG A 14 -20.95 2.17 26.05
C ARG A 14 -22.24 2.66 25.41
N THR A 15 -23.09 3.31 26.20
CA THR A 15 -24.32 3.92 25.67
C THR A 15 -24.00 5.26 25.01
N ILE A 16 -24.16 5.33 23.69
CA ILE A 16 -23.96 6.55 22.89
C ILE A 16 -25.23 6.79 22.08
N LEU A 17 -25.81 7.99 22.19
CA LEU A 17 -27.08 8.34 21.54
C LEU A 17 -28.21 7.32 21.85
N ARG A 18 -28.37 6.98 23.14
CA ARG A 18 -29.38 6.04 23.67
C ARG A 18 -29.26 4.59 23.17
N ARG A 19 -28.10 4.17 22.63
CA ARG A 19 -27.85 2.80 22.18
C ARG A 19 -26.54 2.26 22.74
N GLN A 20 -26.48 0.97 23.08
CA GLN A 20 -25.21 0.32 23.39
C GLN A 20 -24.36 0.17 22.14
N ARG A 21 -23.09 0.58 22.22
CA ARG A 21 -22.10 0.49 21.14
C ARG A 21 -20.85 -0.17 21.65
N TRP A 22 -20.21 -0.97 20.81
CA TRP A 22 -18.90 -1.55 21.11
C TRP A 22 -17.81 -0.48 21.01
N VAL A 23 -16.89 -0.52 21.95
CA VAL A 23 -15.80 0.44 22.12
C VAL A 23 -14.49 -0.31 22.20
N ALA A 24 -13.52 0.15 21.41
CA ALA A 24 -12.12 -0.24 21.48
C ALA A 24 -11.28 0.95 21.95
N ARG A 25 -10.30 0.68 22.82
CA ARG A 25 -9.32 1.67 23.25
C ARG A 25 -7.96 1.25 22.72
N THR A 26 -7.35 2.13 21.95
CA THR A 26 -6.02 1.91 21.37
C THR A 26 -5.24 3.20 21.52
N GLU A 27 -4.05 3.14 22.11
CA GLU A 27 -3.10 4.28 22.17
C GLU A 27 -3.72 5.60 22.65
N GLY A 28 -4.60 5.55 23.65
CA GLY A 28 -5.26 6.73 24.22
C GLY A 28 -6.45 7.26 23.43
N ILE A 29 -6.79 6.66 22.28
CA ILE A 29 -7.93 7.02 21.44
C ILE A 29 -9.05 5.97 21.64
N GLU A 30 -10.25 6.46 21.93
CA GLU A 30 -11.46 5.64 22.06
C GLU A 30 -12.17 5.58 20.70
N ILE A 31 -12.11 4.41 20.04
CA ILE A 31 -12.74 4.15 18.74
C ILE A 31 -14.01 3.34 18.97
N HIS A 32 -15.11 3.72 18.34
CA HIS A 32 -16.40 3.03 18.48
C HIS A 32 -16.82 2.43 17.14
N GLN A 33 -17.45 1.24 17.18
CA GLN A 33 -17.98 0.61 15.97
C GLN A 33 -19.15 1.45 15.42
N TRP A 34 -18.96 2.02 14.23
CA TRP A 34 -19.99 2.80 13.54
C TRP A 34 -20.79 1.91 12.59
N LEU A 35 -21.92 1.40 13.06
CA LEU A 35 -23.00 0.91 12.19
C LEU A 35 -24.18 1.88 12.34
N PRO A 36 -24.46 2.72 11.32
CA PRO A 36 -25.56 3.67 11.38
C PRO A 36 -26.89 2.92 11.42
N SER A 37 -27.77 3.31 12.32
CA SER A 37 -29.12 2.75 12.44
C SER A 37 -30.03 3.22 11.30
N PRO A 38 -31.14 2.52 11.03
CA PRO A 38 -32.15 2.96 10.05
C PRO A 38 -32.74 4.36 10.33
N THR A 39 -32.65 4.84 11.57
CA THR A 39 -33.06 6.20 11.97
C THR A 39 -31.97 7.24 11.75
N GLU A 40 -30.70 6.87 11.92
CA GLU A 40 -29.52 7.72 11.66
C GLU A 40 -29.26 7.81 10.15
N LEU A 41 -29.55 6.74 9.41
CA LEU A 41 -29.55 6.68 7.97
C LEU A 41 -30.98 6.84 7.46
N LYS A 42 -31.43 8.08 7.18
CA LYS A 42 -32.71 8.31 6.49
C LYS A 42 -32.68 7.62 5.12
N ARG A 43 -33.06 6.33 5.08
CA ARG A 43 -33.07 5.49 3.86
C ARG A 43 -33.93 6.10 2.75
N SER A 44 -34.87 6.99 3.07
CA SER A 44 -35.64 7.77 2.10
C SER A 44 -34.79 8.59 1.13
N ARG A 45 -33.56 8.98 1.49
CA ARG A 45 -32.63 9.64 0.54
C ARG A 45 -32.04 8.68 -0.50
N TYR A 46 -32.10 7.37 -0.27
CA TYR A 46 -31.50 6.34 -1.14
C TYR A 46 -32.54 5.57 -1.98
N TYR A 47 -33.81 5.98 -1.98
CA TYR A 47 -34.85 5.34 -2.79
C TYR A 47 -34.97 5.89 -4.22
N ALA A 48 -34.26 6.96 -4.57
CA ALA A 48 -34.26 7.48 -5.93
C ALA A 48 -33.27 6.69 -6.82
N LYS A 49 -33.55 5.41 -7.07
CA LYS A 49 -33.06 4.71 -8.28
C LYS A 49 -33.83 5.23 -9.49
N GLY A 50 -33.72 6.53 -9.76
CA GLY A 50 -34.12 7.13 -11.03
C GLY A 50 -32.92 7.13 -11.97
N ARG A 51 -33.17 7.28 -13.28
CA ARG A 51 -32.14 7.34 -14.34
C ARG A 51 -31.05 8.41 -14.12
N ALA A 52 -31.26 9.33 -13.16
CA ALA A 52 -30.30 10.33 -12.67
C ALA A 52 -30.26 10.39 -11.13
N GLY A 53 -30.28 9.25 -10.45
CA GLY A 53 -30.18 9.16 -8.98
C GLY A 53 -28.83 9.67 -8.44
N PHE A 54 -28.82 10.10 -7.17
CA PHE A 54 -27.59 10.48 -6.47
C PHE A 54 -26.67 9.26 -6.36
N ALA A 55 -25.45 9.34 -6.90
CA ALA A 55 -24.48 8.27 -6.82
C ALA A 55 -24.19 7.93 -5.35
N HIS A 56 -24.26 6.65 -5.01
CA HIS A 56 -23.91 6.21 -3.67
C HIS A 56 -22.40 6.44 -3.46
N PRO A 57 -21.96 7.11 -2.37
CA PRO A 57 -20.57 7.56 -2.22
C PRO A 57 -19.50 6.45 -2.30
N TYR A 58 -19.92 5.19 -2.23
CA TYR A 58 -19.06 4.00 -2.21
C TYR A 58 -19.38 2.97 -3.31
N LEU A 59 -20.34 3.26 -4.20
CA LEU A 59 -20.76 2.34 -5.28
C LEU A 59 -20.75 3.01 -6.65
N VAL A 60 -19.99 4.10 -6.80
CA VAL A 60 -19.72 4.62 -8.15
C VAL A 60 -18.97 3.50 -8.87
N GLU A 61 -19.47 3.07 -10.03
CA GLU A 61 -18.62 2.35 -10.98
C GLU A 61 -17.46 3.30 -11.27
N ASP A 62 -16.26 2.93 -10.81
CA ASP A 62 -15.09 3.79 -10.82
C ASP A 62 -14.98 4.51 -12.17
N PRO A 63 -15.14 5.85 -12.25
CA PRO A 63 -14.39 6.56 -13.28
C PRO A 63 -12.94 6.22 -12.95
N GLU A 64 -12.28 5.48 -13.85
CA GLU A 64 -10.83 5.21 -13.85
C GLU A 64 -10.14 6.27 -13.00
N PRO A 65 -9.61 5.90 -11.81
CA PRO A 65 -9.25 6.90 -10.83
C PRO A 65 -8.28 7.86 -11.49
N HIS A 66 -8.74 9.08 -11.77
CA HIS A 66 -7.91 10.21 -12.14
C HIS A 66 -7.12 10.57 -10.89
N THR A 67 -6.17 9.70 -10.59
CA THR A 67 -5.06 9.96 -9.68
C THR A 67 -4.39 11.20 -10.27
N PRO A 68 -4.37 12.33 -9.55
CA PRO A 68 -3.50 13.42 -9.95
C PRO A 68 -2.11 12.82 -10.16
N GLU A 69 -1.37 13.20 -11.20
CA GLU A 69 -0.07 12.58 -11.51
C GLU A 69 0.89 12.60 -10.30
N ALA A 70 0.71 13.56 -9.37
CA ALA A 70 1.40 13.66 -8.09
C ALA A 70 1.10 12.53 -7.07
N PHE A 71 0.03 11.76 -7.24
CA PHE A 71 -0.38 10.62 -6.41
C PHE A 71 -0.25 9.28 -7.13
N LYS A 72 0.32 9.27 -8.35
CA LYS A 72 0.65 8.01 -9.02
C LYS A 72 1.77 7.36 -8.20
N GLY A 73 1.37 6.46 -7.29
CA GLY A 73 2.31 5.61 -6.57
C GLY A 73 3.17 4.82 -7.56
N PRO A 74 4.34 4.34 -7.12
CA PRO A 74 5.20 3.54 -7.99
C PRO A 74 4.42 2.36 -8.57
N ASP A 75 4.69 2.03 -9.83
CA ASP A 75 3.99 0.98 -10.59
C ASP A 75 3.78 -0.27 -9.70
N PRO A 76 2.54 -0.76 -9.54
CA PRO A 76 2.27 -1.96 -8.75
C PRO A 76 3.09 -3.19 -9.17
N ALA A 77 3.58 -3.25 -10.42
CA ALA A 77 4.50 -4.28 -10.88
C ALA A 77 5.79 -4.37 -10.04
N ILE A 78 6.26 -3.25 -9.47
CA ILE A 78 7.45 -3.21 -8.61
C ILE A 78 7.30 -4.11 -7.37
N TYR A 79 6.06 -4.28 -6.88
CA TYR A 79 5.70 -5.16 -5.77
C TYR A 79 5.34 -6.60 -6.22
N ARG A 80 5.09 -6.87 -7.50
CA ARG A 80 4.83 -8.23 -8.01
C ARG A 80 6.09 -9.06 -8.18
N THR A 81 7.26 -8.43 -8.25
CA THR A 81 8.58 -9.10 -8.22
C THR A 81 8.88 -9.86 -6.90
N VAL A 82 7.89 -10.07 -6.02
CA VAL A 82 8.05 -10.57 -4.65
C VAL A 82 8.02 -12.10 -4.55
N ARG A 83 7.70 -12.86 -5.61
CA ARG A 83 7.85 -14.32 -5.58
C ARG A 83 7.83 -14.95 -6.97
N GLY A 84 8.95 -15.55 -7.37
CA GLY A 84 8.93 -16.72 -8.25
C GLY A 84 9.21 -16.56 -9.75
N LEU A 85 9.92 -15.52 -10.22
CA LEU A 85 10.29 -15.43 -11.65
C LEU A 85 11.80 -15.37 -11.96
N ASP A 86 12.66 -15.20 -10.96
CA ASP A 86 14.12 -15.25 -11.14
C ASP A 86 14.72 -16.44 -10.37
N GLU A 87 14.38 -17.67 -10.77
CA GLU A 87 14.94 -18.91 -10.18
C GLU A 87 16.42 -19.17 -10.56
N HIS A 88 17.04 -18.29 -11.35
CA HIS A 88 18.36 -18.54 -11.96
C HIS A 88 19.53 -17.70 -11.44
N ARG A 89 19.42 -17.04 -10.28
CA ARG A 89 20.57 -16.35 -9.67
C ARG A 89 20.63 -16.65 -8.17
N ASN A 90 21.84 -16.94 -7.69
CA ASN A 90 22.19 -17.11 -6.26
C ASN A 90 21.93 -15.80 -5.49
N PHE A 91 20.68 -15.45 -5.28
CA PHE A 91 20.28 -14.33 -4.46
C PHE A 91 20.36 -14.72 -2.99
N PRO A 92 20.81 -13.81 -2.11
CA PRO A 92 20.66 -13.98 -0.66
C PRO A 92 19.19 -14.16 -0.27
N GLU A 93 18.90 -14.92 0.79
CA GLU A 93 17.53 -15.11 1.30
C GLU A 93 16.82 -13.79 1.61
N ASP A 94 17.56 -12.76 2.02
CA ASP A 94 17.05 -11.44 2.36
C ASP A 94 17.07 -10.43 1.19
N TRP A 95 17.30 -10.91 -0.05
CA TRP A 95 17.38 -10.06 -1.25
C TRP A 95 16.16 -9.14 -1.40
N HIS A 96 14.96 -9.65 -1.14
CA HIS A 96 13.73 -8.88 -1.34
C HIS A 96 13.64 -7.69 -0.37
N THR A 97 14.04 -7.92 0.89
CA THR A 97 14.13 -6.88 1.91
C THR A 97 15.18 -5.84 1.54
N ARG A 98 16.34 -6.26 1.02
CA ARG A 98 17.40 -5.36 0.54
C ARG A 98 16.93 -4.53 -0.66
N ARG A 99 16.34 -5.18 -1.66
CA ARG A 99 15.76 -4.54 -2.85
C ARG A 99 14.76 -3.46 -2.45
N LEU A 100 13.84 -3.76 -1.54
CA LEU A 100 12.86 -2.79 -1.07
C LEU A 100 13.50 -1.62 -0.31
N LYS A 101 14.52 -1.87 0.51
CA LYS A 101 15.29 -0.81 1.20
C LYS A 101 15.96 0.13 0.20
N VAL A 102 16.54 -0.40 -0.87
CA VAL A 102 17.19 0.39 -1.94
C VAL A 102 16.15 1.24 -2.69
N LEU A 103 15.05 0.63 -3.12
CA LEU A 103 13.96 1.33 -3.81
C LEU A 103 13.39 2.46 -2.94
N LYS A 104 13.12 2.20 -1.66
CA LYS A 104 12.61 3.21 -0.73
C LYS A 104 13.62 4.35 -0.51
N ARG A 105 14.91 4.03 -0.40
CA ARG A 105 15.98 5.05 -0.28
C ARG A 105 16.01 5.97 -1.51
N ASP A 106 15.85 5.39 -2.69
CA ASP A 106 15.93 6.12 -3.96
C ASP A 106 14.59 6.75 -4.38
N GLY A 107 13.59 6.75 -3.49
CA GLY A 107 12.28 7.38 -3.74
C GLY A 107 11.44 6.66 -4.79
N PHE A 108 11.67 5.36 -5.00
CA PHE A 108 11.06 4.57 -6.08
C PHE A 108 11.21 5.24 -7.45
N ALA A 109 12.39 5.81 -7.71
CA ALA A 109 12.70 6.47 -8.96
C ALA A 109 14.13 6.11 -9.39
N CYS A 110 14.38 6.14 -10.70
CA CYS A 110 15.72 6.04 -11.24
C CYS A 110 16.58 7.18 -10.70
N ILE A 111 17.76 6.88 -10.16
CA ILE A 111 18.64 7.92 -9.62
C ILE A 111 19.12 8.92 -10.68
N VAL A 112 19.18 8.49 -11.96
CA VAL A 112 19.67 9.27 -13.11
C VAL A 112 18.57 10.15 -13.71
N CYS A 113 17.47 9.55 -14.22
CA CYS A 113 16.43 10.29 -14.94
C CYS A 113 15.14 10.56 -14.14
N LYS A 114 15.05 10.05 -12.90
CA LYS A 114 13.86 10.16 -12.04
C LYS A 114 12.59 9.46 -12.54
N ASP A 115 12.68 8.67 -13.62
CA ASP A 115 11.57 7.83 -14.07
C ASP A 115 11.22 6.79 -12.99
N GLN A 116 9.94 6.48 -12.85
CA GLN A 116 9.40 5.55 -11.86
C GLN A 116 8.95 4.22 -12.49
N ASN A 117 9.07 4.09 -13.81
CA ASN A 117 8.68 2.89 -14.55
C ASN A 117 9.86 1.91 -14.71
N ASP A 118 9.55 0.60 -14.75
CA ASP A 118 10.48 -0.51 -15.03
C ASP A 118 11.82 -0.42 -14.25
N LEU A 119 11.70 -0.31 -12.92
CA LEU A 119 12.82 -0.11 -12.00
C LEU A 119 13.55 -1.41 -11.66
N GLN A 120 14.86 -1.38 -11.81
CA GLN A 120 15.78 -2.47 -11.52
C GLN A 120 16.84 -2.02 -10.52
N VAL A 121 17.29 -2.97 -9.67
CA VAL A 121 18.38 -2.70 -8.72
C VAL A 121 19.70 -3.16 -9.32
N HIS A 122 20.58 -2.19 -9.55
CA HIS A 122 21.91 -2.39 -10.09
C HIS A 122 22.96 -2.52 -8.99
N HIS A 123 24.05 -3.24 -9.28
CA HIS A 123 25.23 -3.31 -8.42
C HIS A 123 26.31 -2.31 -8.89
N LYS A 124 26.61 -1.30 -8.08
CA LYS A 124 27.61 -0.25 -8.42
C LYS A 124 29.00 -0.80 -8.75
N LYS A 125 29.44 -1.85 -8.03
CA LYS A 125 30.78 -2.43 -8.14
C LYS A 125 30.78 -3.91 -8.57
N GLY A 126 29.73 -4.33 -9.28
CA GLY A 126 29.56 -5.72 -9.71
C GLY A 126 28.98 -6.63 -8.61
N LEU A 127 28.86 -7.93 -8.90
CA LEU A 127 28.15 -8.92 -8.07
C LEU A 127 28.86 -9.30 -6.75
N THR A 128 29.90 -8.57 -6.35
CA THR A 128 30.75 -8.89 -5.20
C THR A 128 30.11 -8.54 -3.85
N SER A 129 29.20 -7.56 -3.81
CA SER A 129 28.55 -7.11 -2.58
C SER A 129 27.06 -6.89 -2.77
N TRP A 130 26.27 -7.51 -1.90
CA TRP A 130 24.82 -7.34 -1.80
C TRP A 130 24.44 -6.30 -0.74
N ALA A 131 25.38 -5.50 -0.23
CA ALA A 131 25.06 -4.49 0.78
C ALA A 131 24.23 -3.34 0.16
N VAL A 132 23.24 -2.83 0.90
CA VAL A 132 22.32 -1.77 0.42
C VAL A 132 23.07 -0.54 -0.13
N LYS A 133 24.24 -0.20 0.43
CA LYS A 133 25.09 0.91 -0.02
C LYS A 133 25.68 0.72 -1.43
N ASP A 134 25.91 -0.53 -1.82
CA ASP A 134 26.53 -0.93 -3.08
C ASP A 134 25.50 -1.16 -4.20
N LEU A 135 24.23 -0.95 -3.87
CA LEU A 135 23.09 -1.10 -4.76
C LEU A 135 22.46 0.27 -5.08
N GLU A 136 21.89 0.39 -6.27
CA GLU A 136 21.18 1.59 -6.73
C GLU A 136 19.98 1.27 -7.64
N THR A 137 18.99 2.16 -7.64
CA THR A 137 17.78 2.03 -8.45
C THR A 137 17.96 2.70 -9.82
N LEU A 138 17.87 1.92 -10.90
CA LEU A 138 17.93 2.39 -12.28
C LEU A 138 16.69 1.93 -13.05
N CYS A 139 16.17 2.75 -13.97
CA CYS A 139 15.22 2.25 -14.96
C CYS A 139 15.93 1.35 -15.96
N ARG A 140 15.20 0.50 -16.69
CA ARG A 140 15.77 -0.48 -17.62
C ARG A 140 16.77 0.09 -18.62
N THR A 141 16.54 1.28 -19.16
CA THR A 141 17.45 1.95 -20.10
C THR A 141 18.80 2.26 -19.43
N HIS A 142 18.79 2.97 -18.30
CA HIS A 142 20.02 3.27 -17.55
C HIS A 142 20.67 2.02 -16.97
N HIS A 143 19.89 1.00 -16.60
CA HIS A 143 20.39 -0.28 -16.15
C HIS A 143 21.19 -0.99 -17.26
N HIS A 144 20.67 -1.03 -18.49
CA HIS A 144 21.38 -1.56 -19.65
C HIS A 144 22.65 -0.75 -19.96
N MET A 145 22.57 0.58 -19.91
CA MET A 145 23.74 1.45 -20.10
C MET A 145 24.84 1.17 -19.06
N ALA A 146 24.46 0.97 -17.79
CA ALA A 146 25.40 0.66 -16.72
C ALA A 146 26.12 -0.69 -16.94
N HIS A 147 25.43 -1.69 -17.51
CA HIS A 147 26.08 -2.95 -17.95
C HIS A 147 26.94 -2.75 -19.21
N GLY A 148 26.51 -1.90 -20.14
CA GLY A 148 27.24 -1.56 -21.36
C GLY A 148 28.49 -0.69 -21.16
N PHE A 149 28.60 0.02 -20.03
CA PHE A 149 29.74 0.90 -19.72
C PHE A 149 30.92 0.17 -19.05
N ARG A 150 30.94 -1.17 -19.04
CA ARG A 150 32.02 -2.00 -18.45
C ARG A 150 32.68 -2.97 -19.43
N ALA A 151 32.63 -2.68 -20.74
CA ALA A 151 33.45 -3.36 -21.73
C ALA A 151 34.34 -2.32 -22.43
N GLY A 152 35.48 -1.98 -21.81
CA GLY A 152 36.44 -1.05 -22.42
C GLY A 152 37.44 -0.45 -21.44
N SER A 153 38.33 -1.28 -20.90
CA SER A 153 39.67 -0.88 -20.42
C SER A 153 40.58 -2.09 -20.49
#